data_AF-A0A7W1ST85-F1
#
_entry.id   AF-A0A7W1ST85-F1
#
_cell.length_a   1.000
_cell.length_b   1.000
_cell.length_c   1.000
_cell.angle_alpha   90.00
_cell.angle_beta   90.00
_cell.angle_gamma   90.00
#
_symmetry.space_group_name_H-M   'P 1'
#
loop_
_entity.id
_entity.type
_entity.pdbx_description
1 polymer ?
#
loop_
_entity_poly.entity_id
_entity_poly.type
_entity_poly.pdbx_seq_one_letter_code
_entity_poly.pdbx_strand_id
1 'polypeptide(L)' 'MIDVGQARAMALALPESVEQDHHGMPSFRVRGRIFATLHAGQTQ' A
#
# COMPACT_ATOMS: atom_id res chain seq x y z
N MET A 1 -0.01 -13.30 12.27
CA MET A 1 0.80 -12.63 11.24
C MET A 1 -0.16 -12.24 10.14
N ILE A 2 -0.13 -10.99 9.66
CA ILE A 2 -0.99 -10.56 8.55
C ILE A 2 -0.24 -10.69 7.24
N ASP A 3 -0.93 -11.09 6.17
CA ASP A 3 -0.33 -11.17 4.83
C ASP A 3 -0.46 -9.85 4.06
N VAL A 4 0.14 -9.79 2.86
CA VAL A 4 0.12 -8.60 1.99
C VAL A 4 -1.31 -8.23 1.56
N GLY A 5 -2.18 -9.21 1.35
CA GLY A 5 -3.58 -8.97 0.98
C GLY A 5 -4.35 -8.32 2.12
N GLN A 6 -4.15 -8.78 3.35
CA GLN A 6 -4.72 -8.19 4.55
C GLN A 6 -4.18 -6.78 4.80
N ALA A 7 -2.88 -6.55 4.65
CA ALA A 7 -2.29 -5.22 4.76
C ALA A 7 -2.86 -4.24 3.70
N ARG A 8 -3.01 -4.70 2.44
CA ARG A 8 -3.66 -3.94 1.36
C ARG A 8 -5.11 -3.59 1.72
N ALA A 9 -5.89 -4.56 2.19
CA ALA A 9 -7.28 -4.33 2.57
C ALA A 9 -7.41 -3.30 3.70
N MET A 10 -6.52 -3.34 4.69
CA MET A 10 -6.47 -2.34 5.76
C MET A 10 -6.10 -0.95 5.24
N ALA A 11 -5.11 -0.85 4.34
CA ALA A 11 -4.71 0.44 3.75
C ALA A 11 -5.83 1.07 2.91
N LEU A 12 -6.62 0.26 2.19
CA LEU A 12 -7.75 0.70 1.38
C LEU A 12 -9.03 0.98 2.20
N ALA A 13 -9.08 0.56 3.47
CA ALA A 13 -10.21 0.84 4.36
C ALA A 13 -10.25 2.29 4.86
N LEU A 14 -9.16 3.05 4.69
CA LEU A 14 -9.12 4.47 5.04
C LEU A 14 -9.96 5.30 4.03
N PRO A 15 -10.76 6.28 4.48
CA PRO A 15 -11.50 7.16 3.57
C PRO A 15 -10.59 7.83 2.55
N GLU A 16 -11.05 7.89 1.29
CA GLU A 16 -10.30 8.49 0.18
C GLU A 16 -8.95 7.81 -0.13
N SER A 17 -8.73 6.61 0.41
CA SER A 17 -7.52 5.84 0.14
C SER A 17 -7.55 5.21 -1.25
N VAL A 18 -6.43 5.30 -1.96
CA VAL A 18 -6.22 4.67 -3.27
C VAL A 18 -4.87 3.97 -3.32
N GLU A 19 -4.80 2.84 -4.02
CA GLU A 19 -3.55 2.19 -4.41
C GLU A 19 -3.15 2.72 -5.80
N GLN A 20 -1.93 3.24 -5.91
CA GLN A 20 -1.34 3.75 -7.15
C GLN A 20 0.11 3.36 -7.23
N ASP A 21 0.58 3.03 -8.44
CA ASP A 21 2.00 2.76 -8.66
C ASP A 21 2.87 3.99 -8.37
N HIS A 22 4.00 3.76 -7.72
CA HIS A 22 5.07 4.73 -7.59
C HIS A 22 6.40 4.01 -7.79
N HIS A 23 7.03 4.23 -8.95
CA HIS A 23 8.31 3.60 -9.32
C HIS A 23 8.26 2.06 -9.33
N GLY A 24 7.14 1.47 -9.77
CA GLY A 24 6.97 0.01 -9.81
C GLY A 24 6.61 -0.61 -8.46
N MET A 25 6.33 0.22 -7.45
CA MET A 25 5.89 -0.22 -6.13
C MET A 25 4.44 0.24 -5.90
N PRO A 26 3.54 -0.65 -5.45
CA PRO A 26 2.22 -0.22 -5.04
C PRO A 26 2.31 0.70 -3.82
N SER A 27 1.83 1.93 -3.96
CA SER A 27 1.77 2.94 -2.90
C SER A 27 0.33 3.32 -2.59
N PHE A 28 0.02 3.43 -1.31
CA PHE A 28 -1.29 3.88 -0.83
C PHE A 28 -1.26 5.35 -0.48
N ARG A 29 -2.30 6.06 -0.91
CA ARG A 29 -2.39 7.51 -0.80
C ARG A 29 -3.72 7.95 -0.21
N VAL A 30 -3.70 9.00 0.58
CA VAL A 30 -4.90 9.77 0.95
C VAL A 30 -4.73 11.18 0.41
N ARG A 31 -5.70 11.66 -0.38
CA ARG A 31 -5.67 12.99 -1.01
C ARG A 31 -4.34 13.28 -1.72
N GLY A 32 -3.84 12.29 -2.47
CA GLY A 32 -2.62 12.37 -3.28
C GLY A 32 -1.29 12.15 -2.55
N ARG A 33 -1.28 12.10 -1.21
CA ARG A 33 -0.06 11.92 -0.40
C ARG A 33 0.14 10.46 -0.02
N ILE A 34 1.34 9.92 -0.26
CA ILE A 34 1.71 8.54 0.11
C ILE A 34 1.77 8.43 1.63
N PHE A 35 1.14 7.40 2.19
CA PHE A 35 1.28 7.05 3.61
C PHE A 35 1.82 5.63 3.83
N ALA A 36 1.77 4.76 2.82
CA ALA A 36 2.36 3.42 2.86
C ALA A 36 2.80 2.97 1.46
N THR A 37 3.84 2.14 1.39
CA THR A 37 4.34 1.53 0.15
C THR A 37 4.61 0.05 0.38
N LEU A 38 4.05 -0.81 -0.47
CA LEU A 38 4.34 -2.25 -0.47
C LEU A 38 5.70 -2.48 -1.13
N HIS A 39 6.64 -2.99 -0.34
CA HIS A 39 7.91 -3.48 -0.86
C HIS A 39 7.73 -4.97 -1.14
N ALA A 40 8.06 -5.41 -2.36
CA ALA A 40 8.28 -6.84 -2.58
C ALA A 40 9.37 -7.25 -1.60
N GLY A 41 9.03 -8.16 -0.67
CA GLY A 41 9.98 -8.60 0.34
C GLY A 41 11.26 -9.02 -0.35
N GLN A 42 12.37 -8.36 -0.01
CA GLN A 42 13.67 -8.87 -0.41
C GLN A 42 13.77 -10.25 0.22
N THR A 43 13.76 -11.30 -0.61
CA THR A 43 14.21 -12.61 -0.16
C THR A 43 15.67 -12.43 0.22
N GLN A 44 15.96 -12.24 1.51
CA GLN A 44 17.28 -12.54 2.06
C GLN A 44 17.43 -14.05 2.17
#